data_AF-A0A848Y2H0-F1
#
_entry.id   AF-A0A848Y2H0-F1
#
_cell.length_a   1.000
_cell.length_b   1.000
_cell.length_c   1.000
_cell.angle_alpha   90.00
_cell.angle_beta   90.00
_cell.angle_gamma   90.00
#
_symmetry.space_group_name_H-M   'P 1'
#
loop_
_entity.id
_entity.type
_entity.pdbx_description
1 polymer ?
#
loop_
_entity_poly.entity_id
_entity_poly.type
_entity_poly.pdbx_seq_one_letter_code
_entity_poly.pdbx_strand_id
1 'polypeptide(L)'
;MQRFAAAAERLVQYDFSLKTKVHKQDPWPRRLSKRLAGSRGPFYLRLAKMNPFHTAAVVKDPTAPLVAAYLQARHSIVPVIVVRHPVSLAASLKRLGWHPTLRWFARQPALVEDHFAEQDEQAFLERAWDDPIDAAAAHWRTVYRVLLRQAQAQEGWHFVTHEALSAEPVLTFQYLYEALELPWSSRVEHRIETLTTGDRAAARKGRVQDFHRDSAALFDFRRSQITLDERRRIFDLTADVALQFYDRDSFALEEQPIPSP
;
A
#
# COMPACT_ATOMS: atom_id res chain seq x y z
N MET A 1 -19.34 11.31 8.15
CA MET A 1 -18.14 12.11 8.50
C MET A 1 -17.89 12.23 10.00
N GLN A 2 -18.81 12.70 10.85
CA GLN A 2 -18.55 12.92 12.29
C GLN A 2 -17.97 11.71 13.06
N ARG A 3 -18.47 10.49 12.81
CA ARG A 3 -17.94 9.28 13.45
C ARG A 3 -16.49 8.97 13.06
N PHE A 4 -16.12 9.25 11.81
CA PHE A 4 -14.75 9.07 11.33
C PHE A 4 -13.81 10.12 11.93
N ALA A 5 -14.23 11.39 11.94
CA ALA A 5 -13.49 12.47 12.58
C ALA A 5 -13.17 12.16 14.05
N ALA A 6 -14.17 11.71 14.82
CA ALA A 6 -13.97 11.31 16.21
C ALA A 6 -13.03 10.11 16.36
N ALA A 7 -13.06 9.16 15.41
CA ALA A 7 -12.14 8.01 15.42
C ALA A 7 -10.70 8.42 15.10
N ALA A 8 -10.50 9.33 14.14
CA ALA A 8 -9.19 9.87 13.78
C ALA A 8 -8.58 10.68 14.93
N GLU A 9 -9.36 11.54 15.58
CA GLU A 9 -8.92 12.30 16.77
C GLU A 9 -8.42 11.35 17.88
N ARG A 10 -9.21 10.31 18.17
CA ARG A 10 -8.83 9.28 19.15
C ARG A 10 -7.58 8.51 18.75
N LEU A 11 -7.37 8.27 17.46
CA LEU A 11 -6.16 7.62 16.96
C LEU A 11 -4.92 8.46 17.28
N VAL A 12 -4.97 9.76 16.98
CA VAL A 12 -3.85 10.70 17.20
C VAL A 12 -3.55 10.90 18.68
N GLN A 13 -4.58 10.94 19.53
CA GLN A 13 -4.42 11.06 20.98
C GLN A 13 -4.07 9.73 21.68
N TYR A 14 -3.91 8.64 20.92
CA TYR A 14 -3.80 7.29 21.44
C TYR A 14 -4.97 6.91 22.37
N ASP A 15 -6.14 7.53 22.23
CA ASP A 15 -7.36 7.22 22.98
C ASP A 15 -8.14 6.05 22.37
N PHE A 16 -7.49 4.89 22.28
CA PHE A 16 -8.14 3.66 21.86
C PHE A 16 -7.61 2.46 22.64
N SER A 17 -8.32 1.34 22.50
CA SER A 17 -7.94 0.05 23.05
C SER A 17 -7.91 -1.01 21.95
N LEU A 18 -6.96 -1.93 22.07
CA LEU A 18 -6.89 -3.11 21.20
C LEU A 18 -7.45 -4.31 21.95
N LYS A 19 -8.14 -5.19 21.23
CA LYS A 19 -8.65 -6.44 21.80
C LYS A 19 -7.52 -7.45 21.95
N THR A 20 -7.44 -8.07 23.12
CA THR A 20 -6.56 -9.24 23.31
C THR A 20 -7.09 -10.42 22.51
N LYS A 21 -6.30 -10.92 21.56
CA LYS A 21 -6.63 -12.14 20.80
C LYS A 21 -5.92 -13.36 21.41
N VAL A 22 -6.71 -14.27 21.97
CA VAL A 22 -6.25 -15.59 22.43
C VAL A 22 -6.74 -16.63 21.42
N HIS A 23 -5.81 -17.36 20.79
CA HIS A 23 -6.15 -18.38 19.80
C HIS A 23 -6.27 -19.74 20.48
N LYS A 24 -7.23 -20.56 20.06
CA LYS A 24 -7.41 -21.93 20.57
C LYS A 24 -6.22 -22.86 20.32
N GLN A 25 -5.29 -22.46 19.46
CA GLN A 25 -4.05 -23.19 19.16
C GLN A 25 -2.86 -22.73 20.02
N ASP A 26 -3.01 -21.67 20.83
CA ASP A 26 -1.93 -21.21 21.70
C ASP A 26 -1.64 -22.27 22.78
N PRO A 27 -0.37 -22.59 23.08
CA PRO A 27 0.00 -23.40 24.24
C PRO A 27 -0.55 -22.79 25.53
N TRP A 28 -0.87 -23.62 26.53
CA TRP A 28 -1.43 -23.18 27.81
C TRP A 28 -0.68 -21.99 28.46
N PRO A 29 0.67 -21.96 28.52
CA PRO A 29 1.40 -20.84 29.13
C PRO A 29 1.26 -19.53 28.32
N ARG A 30 1.11 -19.64 27.00
CA ARG A 30 0.83 -18.50 26.11
C ARG A 30 -0.58 -17.96 26.28
N ARG A 31 -1.57 -18.80 26.58
CA ARG A 31 -2.93 -18.34 26.89
C ARG A 31 -2.96 -17.58 28.21
N LEU A 32 -2.26 -18.07 29.23
CA LEU A 32 -2.20 -17.43 30.54
C LEU A 32 -1.49 -16.06 30.45
N SER A 33 -0.31 -16.00 29.82
CA SER A 33 0.41 -14.74 29.61
C SER A 33 -0.41 -13.72 28.81
N LYS A 34 -1.12 -14.13 27.75
CA LYS A 34 -2.01 -13.22 26.99
C LYS A 34 -3.19 -12.70 27.83
N ARG A 35 -3.71 -13.48 28.78
CA ARG A 35 -4.78 -13.03 29.70
C ARG A 35 -4.27 -12.00 30.71
N LEU A 36 -3.02 -12.13 31.16
CA LEU A 36 -2.42 -11.23 32.17
C LEU A 36 -1.81 -9.95 31.56
N ALA A 37 -0.97 -10.10 30.54
CA ALA A 37 -0.21 -8.99 29.94
C ALA A 37 -0.85 -8.42 28.65
N GLY A 38 -1.92 -9.05 28.16
CA GLY A 38 -2.49 -8.77 26.85
C GLY A 38 -1.76 -9.46 25.71
N SER A 39 -2.36 -9.47 24.52
CA SER A 39 -1.67 -9.91 23.31
C SER A 39 -0.67 -8.84 22.83
N ARG A 40 0.15 -9.15 21.81
CA ARG A 40 1.18 -8.23 21.29
C ARG A 40 0.64 -6.81 21.04
N GLY A 41 -0.54 -6.67 20.43
CA GLY A 41 -1.15 -5.37 20.15
C GLY A 41 -1.39 -4.51 21.40
N PRO A 42 -2.26 -4.93 22.33
CA PRO A 42 -2.49 -4.22 23.59
C PRO A 42 -1.22 -3.92 24.39
N PHE A 43 -0.27 -4.86 24.40
CA PHE A 43 1.01 -4.69 25.08
C PHE A 43 1.85 -3.55 24.48
N TYR A 44 2.09 -3.58 23.16
CA TYR A 44 2.86 -2.51 22.49
C TYR A 44 2.11 -1.17 22.49
N LEU A 45 0.78 -1.16 22.43
CA LEU A 45 0.00 0.07 22.60
C LEU A 45 0.21 0.69 23.99
N ARG A 46 0.22 -0.12 25.05
CA ARG A 46 0.49 0.38 26.41
C ARG A 46 1.91 0.97 26.50
N LEU A 47 2.91 0.28 25.93
CA LEU A 47 4.28 0.81 25.87
C LEU A 47 4.34 2.13 25.09
N ALA A 48 3.66 2.22 23.95
CA ALA A 48 3.62 3.45 23.16
C ALA A 48 2.98 4.62 23.92
N LYS A 49 1.85 4.39 24.60
CA LYS A 49 1.19 5.41 25.45
C LYS A 49 2.06 5.88 26.62
N MET A 50 2.94 5.03 27.11
CA MET A 50 3.81 5.31 28.25
C MET A 50 5.18 5.87 27.86
N ASN A 51 5.50 5.95 26.56
CA ASN A 51 6.82 6.38 26.10
C ASN A 51 6.85 7.91 25.89
N PRO A 52 7.42 8.70 26.82
CA PRO A 52 7.49 10.16 26.65
C PRO A 52 8.49 10.58 25.56
N PHE A 53 9.34 9.67 25.07
CA PHE A 53 10.32 9.92 24.01
C PHE A 53 9.80 9.53 22.63
N HIS A 54 8.50 9.26 22.50
CA HIS A 54 7.91 8.93 21.22
C HIS A 54 7.80 10.18 20.33
N THR A 55 8.59 10.23 19.25
CA THR A 55 8.63 11.38 18.34
C THR A 55 7.75 11.20 17.10
N ALA A 56 7.46 9.97 16.67
CA ALA A 56 6.70 9.70 15.45
C ALA A 56 5.90 8.40 15.52
N ALA A 57 4.66 8.44 15.02
CA ALA A 57 3.77 7.27 14.87
C ALA A 57 3.61 6.92 13.39
N VAL A 58 3.71 5.63 13.04
CA VAL A 58 3.38 5.16 11.69
C VAL A 58 2.02 4.47 11.70
N VAL A 59 1.08 5.03 10.96
CA VAL A 59 -0.24 4.44 10.71
C VAL A 59 -0.28 3.89 9.30
N LYS A 60 -0.50 2.58 9.18
CA LYS A 60 -0.76 1.94 7.89
C LYS A 60 -2.23 1.57 7.77
N ASP A 61 -2.91 2.13 6.77
CA ASP A 61 -4.31 1.82 6.49
C ASP A 61 -4.54 1.69 4.98
N PRO A 62 -5.12 0.57 4.50
CA PRO A 62 -5.39 0.37 3.06
C PRO A 62 -6.53 1.25 2.51
N THR A 63 -7.35 1.86 3.37
CA THR A 63 -8.45 2.79 3.02
C THR A 63 -8.08 4.26 3.18
N ALA A 64 -6.93 4.55 3.84
CA ALA A 64 -6.38 5.91 3.95
C ALA A 64 -6.27 6.68 2.61
N PRO A 65 -6.05 6.04 1.44
CA PRO A 65 -6.02 6.77 0.18
C PRO A 65 -7.21 7.69 -0.10
N LEU A 66 -8.39 7.38 0.44
CA LEU A 66 -9.61 8.18 0.22
C LEU A 66 -9.80 9.33 1.22
N VAL A 67 -8.96 9.42 2.24
CA VAL A 67 -9.11 10.37 3.36
C VAL A 67 -7.79 11.04 3.74
N ALA A 68 -6.72 10.84 2.95
CA ALA A 68 -5.37 11.28 3.30
C ALA A 68 -5.27 12.80 3.40
N ALA A 69 -5.86 13.56 2.48
CA ALA A 69 -5.88 15.04 2.56
C ALA A 69 -6.63 15.53 3.81
N TYR A 70 -7.75 14.90 4.16
CA TYR A 70 -8.47 15.22 5.39
C TYR A 70 -7.60 14.96 6.63
N LEU A 71 -6.93 13.81 6.68
CA LEU A 71 -6.07 13.43 7.81
C LEU A 71 -4.87 14.39 7.96
N GLN A 72 -4.28 14.82 6.85
CA GLN A 72 -3.22 15.82 6.87
C GLN A 72 -3.75 17.18 7.35
N ALA A 73 -4.79 17.71 6.72
CA ALA A 73 -5.32 19.03 7.02
C ALA A 73 -5.83 19.15 8.47
N ARG A 74 -6.39 18.07 9.03
CA ARG A 74 -7.03 18.12 10.37
C ARG A 74 -6.13 17.66 11.52
N HIS A 75 -5.13 16.82 11.23
CA HIS A 75 -4.34 16.16 12.26
C HIS A 75 -2.82 16.19 11.99
N SER A 76 -2.37 16.93 10.97
CA SER A 76 -0.96 17.02 10.58
C SER A 76 -0.30 15.66 10.33
N ILE A 77 -1.09 14.66 9.91
CA ILE A 77 -0.56 13.35 9.52
C ILE A 77 0.08 13.51 8.14
N VAL A 78 1.38 13.23 8.05
CA VAL A 78 2.14 13.32 6.80
C VAL A 78 1.88 12.08 5.92
N PRO A 79 1.30 12.22 4.71
CA PRO A 79 1.02 11.08 3.85
C PRO A 79 2.29 10.57 3.16
N VAL A 80 2.58 9.28 3.36
CA VAL A 80 3.61 8.54 2.63
C VAL A 80 2.93 7.48 1.77
N ILE A 81 2.92 7.70 0.46
CA ILE A 81 2.22 6.88 -0.51
C ILE A 81 3.19 5.93 -1.19
N VAL A 82 2.97 4.63 -0.98
CA VAL A 82 3.69 3.59 -1.72
C VAL A 82 2.89 3.26 -2.98
N VAL A 83 3.42 3.67 -4.13
CA VAL A 83 2.87 3.34 -5.45
C VAL A 83 3.41 1.98 -5.86
N ARG A 84 2.55 1.06 -6.26
CA ARG A 84 2.98 -0.23 -6.80
C ARG A 84 2.63 -0.29 -8.27
N HIS A 85 3.50 -0.85 -9.11
CA HIS A 85 3.25 -0.89 -10.54
C HIS A 85 1.93 -1.63 -10.83
N PRO A 86 1.06 -1.13 -11.73
CA PRO A 86 -0.27 -1.70 -11.94
C PRO A 86 -0.22 -3.17 -12.38
N VAL A 87 0.71 -3.55 -13.28
CA VAL A 87 0.98 -4.96 -13.64
C VAL A 87 1.33 -5.82 -12.42
N SER A 88 2.19 -5.32 -11.52
CA SER A 88 2.59 -6.02 -10.30
C SER A 88 1.40 -6.19 -9.33
N LEU A 89 0.51 -5.20 -9.23
CA LEU A 89 -0.73 -5.31 -8.44
C LEU A 89 -1.68 -6.33 -9.05
N ALA A 90 -1.96 -6.25 -10.36
CA ALA A 90 -2.86 -7.16 -11.06
C ALA A 90 -2.41 -8.62 -10.91
N ALA A 91 -1.12 -8.91 -11.09
CA ALA A 91 -0.53 -10.24 -10.86
C ALA A 91 -0.78 -10.75 -9.43
N SER A 92 -0.68 -9.85 -8.44
CA SER A 92 -0.91 -10.19 -7.04
C SER A 92 -2.37 -10.51 -6.74
N LEU A 93 -3.29 -9.73 -7.29
CA LEU A 93 -4.73 -9.91 -7.11
C LEU A 93 -5.21 -11.19 -7.81
N LYS A 94 -4.76 -11.43 -9.05
CA LYS A 94 -4.99 -12.67 -9.80
C LYS A 94 -4.54 -13.90 -9.00
N ARG A 95 -3.32 -13.88 -8.45
CA ARG A 95 -2.79 -14.99 -7.62
C ARG A 95 -3.60 -15.22 -6.33
N LEU A 96 -4.15 -14.17 -5.75
CA LEU A 96 -4.95 -14.26 -4.51
C LEU A 96 -6.42 -14.60 -4.77
N GLY A 97 -6.87 -14.63 -6.04
CA GLY A 97 -8.28 -14.75 -6.39
C GLY A 97 -9.11 -13.58 -5.87
N TRP A 98 -8.51 -12.39 -5.75
CA TRP A 98 -9.22 -11.20 -5.29
C TRP A 98 -9.66 -10.34 -6.47
N HIS A 99 -10.97 -10.13 -6.56
CA HIS A 99 -11.64 -9.34 -7.59
C HIS A 99 -12.15 -8.03 -6.96
N PRO A 100 -11.45 -6.90 -7.14
CA PRO A 100 -11.94 -5.61 -6.66
C PRO A 100 -13.16 -5.17 -7.46
N THR A 101 -14.02 -4.36 -6.85
CA THR A 101 -15.18 -3.76 -7.52
C THR A 101 -15.20 -2.27 -7.30
N LEU A 102 -15.44 -1.51 -8.37
CA LEU A 102 -15.48 -0.05 -8.32
C LEU A 102 -16.82 0.49 -7.80
N ARG A 103 -17.83 -0.37 -7.69
CA ARG A 103 -19.19 -0.01 -7.24
C ARG A 103 -19.20 0.67 -5.87
N TRP A 104 -18.20 0.40 -5.01
CA TRP A 104 -18.08 1.08 -3.72
C TRP A 104 -17.67 2.56 -3.86
N PHE A 105 -16.89 2.92 -4.87
CA PHE A 105 -16.53 4.32 -5.16
C PHE A 105 -17.72 5.07 -5.78
N ALA A 106 -18.39 4.46 -6.76
CA ALA A 106 -19.58 5.04 -7.41
C ALA A 106 -20.71 5.38 -6.41
N ARG A 107 -20.78 4.66 -5.29
CA ARG A 107 -21.78 4.87 -4.23
C ARG A 107 -21.42 5.97 -3.21
N GLN A 108 -20.36 6.72 -3.45
CA GLN A 108 -19.90 7.79 -2.56
C GLN A 108 -20.02 9.14 -3.29
N PRO A 109 -21.16 9.85 -3.17
CA PRO A 109 -21.42 11.07 -3.95
C PRO A 109 -20.32 12.12 -3.83
N ALA A 110 -19.83 12.39 -2.61
CA ALA A 110 -18.75 13.35 -2.40
C ALA A 110 -17.45 12.94 -3.12
N LEU A 111 -17.09 11.64 -3.11
CA LEU A 111 -15.92 11.16 -3.84
C LEU A 111 -16.08 11.35 -5.36
N VAL A 112 -17.27 11.07 -5.88
CA VAL A 112 -17.57 11.23 -7.31
C VAL A 112 -17.53 12.70 -7.69
N GLU A 113 -18.16 13.58 -6.91
CA GLU A 113 -18.15 15.03 -7.13
C GLU A 113 -16.73 15.60 -7.10
N ASP A 114 -15.91 15.21 -6.12
CA ASP A 114 -14.56 15.77 -5.94
C ASP A 114 -13.55 15.23 -6.96
N HIS A 115 -13.70 13.98 -7.41
CA HIS A 115 -12.64 13.27 -8.14
C HIS A 115 -13.05 12.60 -9.45
N PHE A 116 -14.34 12.53 -9.77
CA PHE A 116 -14.88 11.85 -10.95
C PHE A 116 -16.10 12.61 -11.51
N ALA A 117 -16.11 13.93 -11.46
CA ALA A 117 -17.25 14.73 -11.90
C ALA A 117 -17.50 14.60 -13.41
N GLU A 118 -16.46 14.32 -14.20
CA GLU A 118 -16.56 14.17 -15.64
C GLU A 118 -17.39 12.94 -16.03
N GLN A 119 -18.22 13.05 -17.08
CA GLN A 119 -19.21 12.03 -17.44
C GLN A 119 -18.58 10.67 -17.80
N ASP A 120 -17.45 10.70 -18.49
CA ASP A 120 -16.66 9.52 -18.86
C ASP A 120 -16.08 8.82 -17.62
N GLU A 121 -15.72 9.59 -16.60
CA GLU A 121 -15.17 9.08 -15.34
C GLU A 121 -16.25 8.44 -14.45
N GLN A 122 -17.46 9.03 -14.43
CA GLN A 122 -18.61 8.38 -13.79
C GLN A 122 -18.95 7.07 -14.48
N ALA A 123 -19.00 7.07 -15.82
CA ALA A 123 -19.23 5.86 -16.60
C ALA A 123 -18.15 4.79 -16.34
N PHE A 124 -16.89 5.20 -16.18
CA PHE A 124 -15.78 4.30 -15.82
C PHE A 124 -15.99 3.64 -14.44
N LEU A 125 -16.46 4.39 -13.44
CA LEU A 125 -16.75 3.86 -12.11
C LEU A 125 -17.95 2.90 -12.08
N GLU A 126 -18.97 3.17 -12.90
CA GLU A 126 -20.20 2.39 -12.99
C GLU A 126 -20.06 1.14 -13.85
N ARG A 127 -19.07 1.11 -14.75
CA ARG A 127 -18.79 -0.02 -15.64
C ARG A 127 -18.61 -1.32 -14.86
N ALA A 128 -19.21 -2.39 -15.38
CA ALA A 128 -18.94 -3.75 -14.94
C ALA A 128 -17.56 -4.19 -15.43
N TRP A 129 -16.68 -4.52 -14.49
CA TRP A 129 -15.33 -5.02 -14.75
C TRP A 129 -15.30 -6.52 -14.46
N ASP A 130 -15.77 -7.33 -15.41
CA ASP A 130 -15.92 -8.78 -15.23
C ASP A 130 -14.57 -9.52 -15.32
N ASP A 131 -13.64 -9.00 -16.14
CA ASP A 131 -12.29 -9.53 -16.22
C ASP A 131 -11.48 -9.14 -14.97
N PRO A 132 -10.87 -10.10 -14.24
CA PRO A 132 -10.12 -9.81 -13.02
C PRO A 132 -8.93 -8.88 -13.18
N ILE A 133 -8.26 -8.92 -14.34
CA ILE A 133 -7.12 -8.05 -14.65
C ILE A 133 -7.62 -6.63 -14.89
N ASP A 134 -8.69 -6.47 -15.65
CA ASP A 134 -9.23 -5.16 -15.96
C ASP A 134 -9.83 -4.52 -14.69
N ALA A 135 -10.50 -5.31 -13.85
CA ALA A 135 -10.98 -4.86 -12.54
C ALA A 135 -9.83 -4.41 -11.62
N ALA A 136 -8.71 -5.15 -11.61
CA ALA A 136 -7.52 -4.78 -10.85
C ALA A 136 -6.90 -3.46 -11.35
N ALA A 137 -6.77 -3.30 -12.67
CA ALA A 137 -6.26 -2.08 -13.30
C ALA A 137 -7.19 -0.88 -13.03
N ALA A 138 -8.50 -1.05 -13.20
CA ALA A 138 -9.48 -0.01 -12.93
C ALA A 138 -9.50 0.42 -11.46
N HIS A 139 -9.38 -0.53 -10.53
CA HIS A 139 -9.27 -0.24 -9.10
C HIS A 139 -7.98 0.53 -8.79
N TRP A 140 -6.85 0.09 -9.37
CA TRP A 140 -5.57 0.78 -9.24
C TRP A 140 -5.68 2.24 -9.71
N ARG A 141 -6.16 2.46 -10.95
CA ARG A 141 -6.34 3.80 -11.52
C ARG A 141 -7.21 4.67 -10.62
N THR A 142 -8.35 4.14 -10.18
CA THR A 142 -9.31 4.87 -9.33
C THR A 142 -8.65 5.36 -8.04
N VAL A 143 -7.93 4.48 -7.33
CA VAL A 143 -7.30 4.84 -6.06
C VAL A 143 -6.16 5.85 -6.26
N TYR A 144 -5.28 5.63 -7.23
CA TYR A 144 -4.13 6.52 -7.43
C TYR A 144 -4.52 7.86 -8.09
N ARG A 145 -5.59 7.90 -8.89
CA ARG A 145 -6.18 9.16 -9.37
C ARG A 145 -6.67 10.03 -8.21
N VAL A 146 -7.38 9.44 -7.26
CA VAL A 146 -7.87 10.13 -6.04
C VAL A 146 -6.70 10.64 -5.19
N LEU A 147 -5.65 9.82 -5.01
CA LEU A 147 -4.44 10.22 -4.29
C LEU A 147 -3.73 11.41 -4.95
N LEU A 148 -3.55 11.37 -6.27
CA LEU A 148 -2.89 12.44 -7.02
C LEU A 148 -3.70 13.73 -6.99
N ARG A 149 -5.02 13.66 -7.19
CA ARG A 149 -5.91 14.84 -7.09
C ARG A 149 -5.87 15.46 -5.68
N GLN A 150 -5.86 14.63 -4.63
CA GLN A 150 -5.70 15.13 -3.26
C GLN A 150 -4.33 15.80 -3.05
N ALA A 151 -3.26 15.19 -3.55
CA ALA A 151 -1.91 15.72 -3.40
C ALA A 151 -1.69 17.03 -4.17
N GLN A 152 -2.37 17.26 -5.29
CA GLN A 152 -2.26 18.53 -6.03
C GLN A 152 -2.68 19.76 -5.21
N ALA A 153 -3.55 19.58 -4.22
CA ALA A 153 -4.04 20.65 -3.36
C ALA A 153 -3.29 20.74 -2.01
N GLN A 154 -2.22 19.96 -1.82
CA GLN A 154 -1.52 19.82 -0.54
C GLN A 154 0.00 19.78 -0.74
N GLU A 155 0.74 20.26 0.26
CA GLU A 155 2.22 20.17 0.26
C GLU A 155 2.69 19.04 1.19
N GLY A 156 3.94 18.59 1.03
CA GLY A 156 4.57 17.63 1.95
C GLY A 156 4.08 16.18 1.85
N TRP A 157 3.49 15.78 0.72
CA TRP A 157 3.22 14.37 0.44
C TRP A 157 4.45 13.70 -0.15
N HIS A 158 4.74 12.48 0.30
CA HIS A 158 5.87 11.71 -0.22
C HIS A 158 5.37 10.51 -1.01
N PHE A 159 5.76 10.42 -2.28
CA PHE A 159 5.50 9.27 -3.13
C PHE A 159 6.78 8.47 -3.33
N VAL A 160 6.70 7.16 -3.12
CA VAL A 160 7.78 6.22 -3.44
C VAL A 160 7.19 5.00 -4.14
N THR A 161 7.94 4.37 -5.02
CA THR A 161 7.48 3.13 -5.64
C THR A 161 7.84 1.92 -4.78
N HIS A 162 6.98 0.91 -4.79
CA HIS A 162 7.26 -0.39 -4.19
C HIS A 162 8.50 -1.01 -4.85
N GLU A 163 8.67 -0.77 -6.15
CA GLU A 163 9.81 -1.24 -6.94
C GLU A 163 11.12 -0.60 -6.45
N ALA A 164 11.17 0.72 -6.21
CA ALA A 164 12.35 1.38 -5.62
C ALA A 164 12.65 0.87 -4.20
N LEU A 165 11.61 0.76 -3.34
CA LEU A 165 11.74 0.16 -2.00
C LEU A 165 12.26 -1.28 -2.01
N SER A 166 12.14 -1.96 -3.15
CA SER A 166 12.55 -3.36 -3.31
C SER A 166 13.92 -3.50 -3.96
N ALA A 167 14.24 -2.65 -4.93
CA ALA A 167 15.50 -2.67 -5.68
C ALA A 167 16.62 -1.92 -4.93
N GLU A 168 16.30 -0.77 -4.36
CA GLU A 168 17.24 0.12 -3.66
C GLU A 168 16.68 0.47 -2.27
N PRO A 169 16.49 -0.52 -1.38
CA PRO A 169 15.80 -0.33 -0.12
C PRO A 169 16.48 0.71 0.78
N VAL A 170 17.79 0.61 0.97
CA VAL A 170 18.55 1.53 1.84
C VAL A 170 18.41 2.97 1.35
N LEU A 171 18.66 3.21 0.06
CA LEU A 171 18.57 4.53 -0.55
C LEU A 171 17.15 5.12 -0.46
N THR A 172 16.14 4.32 -0.79
CA THR A 172 14.74 4.77 -0.76
C THR A 172 14.27 5.08 0.67
N PHE A 173 14.65 4.25 1.66
CA PHE A 173 14.34 4.53 3.06
C PHE A 173 15.13 5.72 3.59
N GLN A 174 16.39 5.91 3.20
CA GLN A 174 17.18 7.06 3.61
C GLN A 174 16.52 8.37 3.15
N TYR A 175 16.09 8.43 1.89
CA TYR A 175 15.29 9.54 1.37
C TYR A 175 14.04 9.81 2.23
N LEU A 176 13.27 8.77 2.56
CA LEU A 176 12.07 8.93 3.39
C LEU A 176 12.40 9.42 4.80
N TYR A 177 13.50 8.95 5.41
CA TYR A 177 13.92 9.40 6.73
C TYR A 177 14.32 10.87 6.69
N GLU A 178 15.08 11.29 5.69
CA GLU A 178 15.46 12.70 5.50
C GLU A 178 14.23 13.58 5.27
N ALA A 179 13.35 13.19 4.35
CA ALA A 179 12.17 13.96 3.99
C ALA A 179 11.13 14.08 5.12
N LEU A 180 11.12 13.11 6.04
CA LEU A 180 10.25 13.09 7.23
C LEU A 180 10.97 13.58 8.50
N GLU A 181 12.20 14.08 8.38
CA GLU A 181 13.04 14.56 9.49
C GLU A 181 13.22 13.50 10.61
N LEU A 182 13.31 12.22 10.22
CA LEU A 182 13.53 11.10 11.12
C LEU A 182 15.03 10.80 11.27
N PRO A 183 15.49 10.39 12.47
CA PRO A 183 16.90 10.11 12.70
C PRO A 183 17.37 8.87 11.93
N TRP A 184 18.35 9.06 11.04
CA TRP A 184 19.05 7.97 10.35
C TRP A 184 20.26 7.49 11.17
N SER A 185 20.52 6.18 11.16
CA SER A 185 21.69 5.60 11.84
C SER A 185 22.10 4.28 11.17
N SER A 186 23.34 3.87 11.38
CA SER A 186 23.85 2.56 10.91
C SER A 186 23.00 1.38 11.40
N ARG A 187 22.36 1.51 12.57
CA ARG A 187 21.41 0.50 13.08
C ARG A 187 20.14 0.41 12.23
N VAL A 188 19.62 1.54 11.75
CA VAL A 188 18.44 1.59 10.87
C VAL A 188 18.79 0.98 9.52
N GLU A 189 19.90 1.39 8.93
CA GLU A 189 20.43 0.87 7.67
C GLU A 189 20.61 -0.65 7.73
N HIS A 190 21.37 -1.15 8.71
CA HIS A 190 21.60 -2.58 8.90
C HIS A 190 20.29 -3.36 9.11
N ARG A 191 19.29 -2.74 9.77
CA ARG A 191 17.98 -3.36 9.96
C ARG A 191 17.20 -3.45 8.65
N ILE A 192 17.28 -2.43 7.81
CA ILE A 192 16.67 -2.43 6.47
C ILE A 192 17.32 -3.53 5.65
N GLU A 193 18.65 -3.53 5.53
CA GLU A 193 19.42 -4.56 4.82
C GLU A 193 18.99 -5.96 5.28
N THR A 194 19.05 -6.25 6.58
CA THR A 194 18.67 -7.56 7.14
C THR A 194 17.25 -8.00 6.78
N LEU A 195 16.31 -7.05 6.63
CA LEU A 195 14.91 -7.35 6.30
C LEU A 195 14.68 -7.42 4.78
N THR A 196 15.53 -6.80 3.96
CA THR A 196 15.33 -6.71 2.51
C THR A 196 16.28 -7.61 1.71
N THR A 197 17.39 -8.07 2.29
CA THR A 197 18.31 -9.04 1.68
C THR A 197 17.96 -10.43 2.16
N GLY A 198 17.27 -11.21 1.32
CA GLY A 198 16.98 -12.61 1.62
C GLY A 198 17.00 -13.52 0.39
N ASP A 199 17.40 -14.78 0.56
CA ASP A 199 17.70 -15.71 -0.54
C ASP A 199 16.52 -16.10 -1.47
N ARG A 200 15.29 -15.61 -1.29
CA ARG A 200 14.10 -16.14 -2.00
C ARG A 200 13.04 -15.12 -2.38
N ALA A 201 12.71 -15.00 -3.67
CA ALA A 201 11.68 -14.05 -4.15
C ALA A 201 10.21 -14.46 -3.86
N ALA A 202 9.89 -15.75 -3.65
CA ALA A 202 8.52 -16.23 -3.53
C ALA A 202 8.06 -16.54 -2.09
N ALA A 203 6.80 -16.24 -1.77
CA ALA A 203 6.15 -16.67 -0.53
C ALA A 203 6.04 -18.20 -0.47
N ARG A 204 6.26 -18.82 0.70
CA ARG A 204 5.79 -20.21 0.91
C ARG A 204 4.29 -20.31 0.62
N LYS A 205 3.87 -21.36 -0.12
CA LYS A 205 2.44 -21.64 -0.39
C LYS A 205 1.62 -21.47 0.90
N GLY A 206 0.61 -20.61 0.87
CA GLY A 206 -0.30 -20.36 2.00
C GLY A 206 0.07 -19.24 2.98
N ARG A 207 1.17 -18.49 2.79
CA ARG A 207 1.47 -17.29 3.62
C ARG A 207 1.34 -15.99 2.82
N VAL A 208 0.48 -15.08 3.31
CA VAL A 208 0.30 -13.72 2.76
C VAL A 208 1.47 -12.80 3.11
N GLN A 209 2.13 -13.03 4.26
CA GLN A 209 3.26 -12.23 4.76
C GLN A 209 4.51 -13.11 4.89
N ASP A 210 5.54 -12.82 4.09
CA ASP A 210 6.89 -13.35 4.26
C ASP A 210 7.84 -12.18 4.07
N PHE A 211 8.63 -11.88 5.09
CA PHE A 211 9.36 -10.62 5.24
C PHE A 211 10.83 -10.72 4.83
N HIS A 212 11.29 -11.86 4.31
CA HIS A 212 12.70 -12.09 3.95
C HIS A 212 12.77 -12.61 2.50
N ARG A 213 13.05 -11.71 1.54
CA ARG A 213 12.98 -12.05 0.11
C ARG A 213 13.92 -11.22 -0.75
N ASP A 214 14.32 -11.79 -1.89
CA ASP A 214 14.86 -11.04 -3.02
C ASP A 214 13.72 -10.20 -3.60
N SER A 215 13.63 -8.98 -3.09
CA SER A 215 12.54 -8.06 -3.40
C SER A 215 12.74 -7.44 -4.79
N ALA A 216 13.99 -7.38 -5.28
CA ALA A 216 14.34 -6.84 -6.59
C ALA A 216 13.82 -7.73 -7.73
N ALA A 217 14.03 -9.06 -7.65
CA ALA A 217 13.56 -10.01 -8.67
C ALA A 217 12.03 -10.18 -8.70
N LEU A 218 11.32 -9.68 -7.70
CA LEU A 218 9.89 -9.91 -7.51
C LEU A 218 9.03 -9.15 -8.53
N PHE A 219 9.48 -7.98 -9.00
CA PHE A 219 8.77 -7.23 -10.01
C PHE A 219 8.77 -7.97 -11.35
N ASP A 220 9.94 -8.38 -11.83
CA ASP A 220 10.07 -9.13 -13.09
C ASP A 220 9.36 -10.48 -13.03
N PHE A 221 9.49 -11.20 -11.90
CA PHE A 221 8.76 -12.44 -11.70
C PHE A 221 7.25 -12.23 -11.79
N ARG A 222 6.70 -11.17 -11.18
CA ARG A 222 5.25 -10.90 -11.24
C ARG A 222 4.82 -10.47 -12.63
N ARG A 223 5.63 -9.66 -13.30
CA ARG A 223 5.38 -9.19 -14.66
C ARG A 223 5.32 -10.35 -15.65
N SER A 224 6.17 -11.38 -15.50
CA SER A 224 6.15 -12.59 -16.34
C SER A 224 4.92 -13.48 -16.14
N GLN A 225 4.16 -13.31 -15.04
CA GLN A 225 2.90 -14.02 -14.81
C GLN A 225 1.69 -13.36 -15.51
N ILE A 226 1.88 -12.22 -16.16
CA ILE A 226 0.86 -11.48 -16.89
C ILE A 226 1.19 -11.56 -18.38
N THR A 227 0.21 -11.94 -19.20
CA THR A 227 0.42 -12.07 -20.65
C THR A 227 0.71 -10.72 -21.30
N LEU A 228 1.21 -10.71 -22.53
CA LEU A 228 1.43 -9.46 -23.27
C LEU A 228 0.12 -8.67 -23.46
N ASP A 229 -0.95 -9.35 -23.84
CA ASP A 229 -2.27 -8.72 -24.03
C ASP A 229 -2.82 -8.18 -22.72
N GLU A 230 -2.69 -8.92 -21.62
CA GLU A 230 -3.09 -8.43 -20.29
C GLU A 230 -2.27 -7.18 -19.90
N ARG A 231 -0.96 -7.15 -20.18
CA ARG A 231 -0.11 -5.96 -19.92
C ARG A 231 -0.56 -4.75 -20.75
N ARG A 232 -0.93 -4.95 -22.01
CA ARG A 232 -1.48 -3.88 -22.88
C ARG A 232 -2.78 -3.32 -22.33
N ARG A 233 -3.75 -4.18 -21.98
CA ARG A 233 -5.00 -3.73 -21.36
C ARG A 233 -4.77 -2.98 -20.04
N ILE A 234 -3.87 -3.48 -19.19
CA ILE A 234 -3.50 -2.78 -17.95
C ILE A 234 -2.93 -1.40 -18.26
N PHE A 235 -2.04 -1.29 -19.24
CA PHE A 235 -1.48 0.00 -19.65
C PHE A 235 -2.55 0.94 -20.15
N ASP A 236 -3.40 0.51 -21.09
CA ASP A 236 -4.48 1.34 -21.65
C ASP A 236 -5.43 1.86 -20.57
N LEU A 237 -5.71 1.05 -19.55
CA LEU A 237 -6.56 1.42 -18.42
C LEU A 237 -5.90 2.27 -17.34
N THR A 238 -4.57 2.44 -17.34
CA THR A 238 -3.86 3.08 -16.22
C THR A 238 -2.86 4.15 -16.64
N ALA A 239 -2.58 4.31 -17.93
CA ALA A 239 -1.49 5.15 -18.43
C ALA A 239 -1.57 6.61 -17.96
N ASP A 240 -2.77 7.19 -17.88
CA ASP A 240 -3.00 8.57 -17.45
C ASP A 240 -2.53 8.86 -16.00
N VAL A 241 -2.50 7.83 -15.17
CA VAL A 241 -2.04 7.89 -13.78
C VAL A 241 -0.64 7.28 -13.64
N ALA A 242 -0.38 6.15 -14.30
CA ALA A 242 0.84 5.37 -14.12
C ALA A 242 2.08 6.04 -14.70
N LEU A 243 1.94 6.80 -15.80
CA LEU A 243 3.06 7.50 -16.43
C LEU A 243 3.62 8.65 -15.57
N GLN A 244 2.96 9.01 -14.47
CA GLN A 244 3.49 9.94 -13.48
C GLN A 244 4.52 9.28 -12.55
N PHE A 245 4.61 7.95 -12.54
CA PHE A 245 5.48 7.18 -11.63
C PHE A 245 6.37 6.15 -12.33
N TYR A 246 5.99 5.72 -13.54
CA TYR A 246 6.66 4.66 -14.26
C TYR A 246 6.80 5.03 -15.74
N ASP A 247 7.95 4.70 -16.32
CA ASP A 247 8.14 4.81 -17.75
C ASP A 247 7.33 3.77 -18.51
N ARG A 248 6.95 4.09 -19.76
CA ARG A 248 6.21 3.15 -20.63
C ARG A 248 6.90 1.79 -20.75
N ASP A 249 8.23 1.79 -20.81
CA ASP A 249 9.03 0.57 -21.01
C ASP A 249 8.92 -0.42 -19.84
N SER A 250 8.58 0.04 -18.63
CA SER A 250 8.39 -0.84 -17.47
C SER A 250 7.24 -1.84 -17.68
N PHE A 251 6.27 -1.50 -18.53
CA PHE A 251 5.14 -2.36 -18.88
C PHE A 251 5.52 -3.49 -19.84
N ALA A 252 6.65 -3.41 -20.54
CA ALA A 252 7.09 -4.38 -21.55
C ALA A 252 5.96 -4.77 -22.53
N LEU A 253 5.51 -3.80 -23.32
CA LEU A 253 4.35 -3.91 -24.22
C LEU A 253 4.67 -4.54 -25.59
N GLU A 254 5.93 -4.94 -25.78
CA GLU A 254 6.45 -5.56 -26.99
C GLU A 254 6.96 -6.97 -26.70
N GLU A 255 6.97 -7.82 -27.73
CA GLU A 255 7.60 -9.13 -27.65
C GLU A 255 9.12 -8.93 -27.53
N GLN A 256 9.72 -9.51 -26.50
CA GLN A 256 11.18 -9.55 -26.41
C GLN A 256 11.68 -10.48 -27.52
N PRO A 257 12.65 -10.06 -28.36
CA PRO A 257 13.20 -10.94 -29.38
C PRO A 257 13.74 -12.20 -28.69
N ILE A 258 13.37 -13.36 -29.22
CA ILE A 258 13.93 -14.64 -28.77
C ILE A 258 15.45 -14.53 -28.96
N PRO A 259 16.27 -14.67 -27.90
CA PRO A 259 17.71 -14.68 -28.08
C PRO A 259 18.04 -15.79 -29.07
N SER A 260 18.66 -15.40 -30.20
CA SER A 260 19.12 -16.37 -31.18
C SER A 260 20.12 -17.31 -30.49
N PRO A 261 20.04 -18.63 -30.76
CA PRO A 261 20.83 -19.65 -30.07
C PRO A 261 22.34 -19.44 -30.22
#